data_AF-A0A6P8PCD7-F1
#
_entry.id   AF-A0A6P8PCD7-F1
#
_cell.length_a   1.000
_cell.length_b   1.000
_cell.length_c   1.000
_cell.angle_alpha   90.00
_cell.angle_beta   90.00
_cell.angle_gamma   90.00
#
_symmetry.space_group_name_H-M   'P 1'
#
loop_
_entity.id
_entity.type
_entity.pdbx_description
1 polymer ?
#
loop_
_entity_poly.entity_id
_entity_poly.type
_entity_poly.pdbx_seq_one_letter_code
_entity_poly.pdbx_strand_id
1 'polypeptide(L)'
;MKNYILILTLLISCAIVVHGNHEFGKFANMVQQVTERSLLAFSSYGCYCGFGGRGTPKDATDWCCFRLKCCYARMAQLKCKTANYDFTCNNKNVICSSKNLCGMQTCECHKTAAYCFRDSKTSYNNLNMLPPQPLVIALNSLQCSTTKSPSC
;
A
#
# COMPACT_ATOMS: atom_id res chain seq x y z
N MET A 1 20.21 -8.39 37.40
CA MET A 1 19.26 -7.31 36.99
C MET A 1 19.58 -6.68 35.62
N LYS A 2 20.83 -6.69 35.12
CA LYS A 2 21.17 -6.12 33.80
C LYS A 2 20.70 -6.96 32.59
N ASN A 3 20.62 -8.30 32.73
CA ASN A 3 20.18 -9.17 31.64
C ASN A 3 18.66 -9.12 31.36
N TYR A 4 17.84 -8.85 32.38
CA TYR A 4 16.39 -8.66 32.19
C TYR A 4 16.06 -7.36 31.45
N ILE A 5 16.87 -6.31 31.63
CA ILE A 5 16.71 -5.02 30.93
C ILE A 5 16.95 -5.22 29.42
N LEU A 6 17.98 -5.99 29.05
CA LEU A 6 18.26 -6.34 27.64
C LEU A 6 17.15 -7.19 27.01
N ILE A 7 16.58 -8.13 27.76
CA ILE A 7 15.45 -8.96 27.31
C ILE A 7 14.17 -8.12 27.15
N LEU A 8 13.90 -7.17 28.06
CA LEU A 8 12.78 -6.24 27.92
C LEU A 8 12.92 -5.36 26.68
N THR A 9 14.13 -4.89 26.35
CA THR A 9 14.36 -4.08 25.14
C THR A 9 14.17 -4.87 23.84
N LEU A 10 14.36 -6.20 23.84
CA LEU A 10 14.13 -7.07 22.68
C LEU A 10 12.64 -7.30 22.38
N LEU A 11 11.78 -7.23 23.40
CA LEU A 11 10.32 -7.31 23.24
C LEU A 11 9.70 -5.99 22.79
N ILE A 12 10.46 -4.88 22.82
CA ILE A 12 10.07 -3.57 22.30
C ILE A 12 10.59 -3.44 20.86
N SER A 13 10.27 -4.40 20.01
CA SER A 13 10.38 -4.21 18.56
C SER A 13 9.04 -3.69 18.04
N CYS A 14 9.06 -2.42 17.62
CA CYS A 14 7.98 -1.67 16.96
C CYS A 14 6.77 -1.20 17.79
N ALA A 15 7.01 -0.43 18.85
CA ALA A 15 6.03 0.56 19.33
C ALA A 15 6.35 1.99 18.83
N ILE A 16 6.82 2.13 17.58
CA ILE A 16 7.06 3.46 17.00
C ILE A 16 5.73 3.96 16.41
N VAL A 17 5.03 4.82 17.15
CA VAL A 17 3.95 5.63 16.57
C VAL A 17 4.59 6.75 15.76
N VAL A 18 4.87 6.47 14.49
CA VAL A 18 5.52 7.42 13.59
C VAL A 18 4.53 8.51 13.18
N HIS A 19 4.72 9.72 13.70
CA HIS A 19 4.07 10.93 13.20
C HIS A 19 4.80 11.43 11.94
N GLY A 20 4.62 10.74 10.83
CA GLY A 20 5.03 11.19 9.49
C GLY A 20 3.95 12.05 8.86
N ASN A 21 4.32 13.23 8.37
CA ASN A 21 3.44 14.08 7.57
C ASN A 21 3.12 13.38 6.23
N HIS A 22 1.86 13.47 5.79
CA HIS A 22 1.25 12.86 4.59
C HIS A 22 1.03 11.33 4.59
N GLU A 23 -0.18 10.90 4.17
CA GLU A 23 -0.65 9.51 4.18
C GLU A 23 0.29 8.56 3.42
N PHE A 24 0.95 9.10 2.38
CA PHE A 24 1.93 8.37 1.58
C PHE A 24 3.13 7.89 2.41
N GLY A 25 3.65 8.70 3.33
CA GLY A 25 4.76 8.30 4.20
C GLY A 25 4.38 7.12 5.10
N LYS A 26 3.14 7.13 5.60
CA LYS A 26 2.59 6.02 6.40
C LYS A 26 2.37 4.77 5.55
N PHE A 27 1.94 4.93 4.30
CA PHE A 27 1.86 3.80 3.37
C PHE A 27 3.22 3.20 3.06
N ALA A 28 4.22 4.04 2.76
CA ALA A 28 5.59 3.59 2.50
C ALA A 28 6.17 2.81 3.68
N ASN A 29 5.98 3.33 4.90
CA ASN A 29 6.42 2.67 6.12
C ASN A 29 5.69 1.33 6.34
N MET A 30 4.38 1.28 6.11
CA MET A 30 3.59 0.05 6.20
C MET A 30 4.08 -1.02 5.22
N VAL A 31 4.31 -0.66 3.95
CA VAL A 31 4.86 -1.58 2.95
C VAL A 31 6.24 -2.06 3.35
N GLN A 32 7.11 -1.18 3.86
CA GLN A 32 8.43 -1.57 4.35
C GLN A 32 8.36 -2.59 5.50
N GLN A 33 7.49 -2.36 6.50
CA GLN A 33 7.36 -3.29 7.64
C GLN A 33 6.74 -4.64 7.25
N VAL A 34 5.81 -4.66 6.29
CA VAL A 34 5.08 -5.88 5.87
C VAL A 34 5.88 -6.71 4.87
N THR A 35 6.56 -6.06 3.92
CA THR A 35 7.21 -6.71 2.77
C THR A 35 8.73 -6.81 2.88
N GLU A 36 9.33 -6.05 3.80
CA GLU A 36 10.78 -5.82 3.92
C GLU A 36 11.40 -5.15 2.67
N ARG A 37 10.57 -4.51 1.83
CA ARG A 37 10.98 -3.77 0.63
C ARG A 37 10.46 -2.33 0.67
N SER A 38 11.22 -1.42 0.08
CA SER A 38 10.79 -0.03 -0.08
C SER A 38 9.59 0.06 -1.02
N LEU A 39 8.63 0.94 -0.72
CA LEU A 39 7.50 1.24 -1.61
C LEU A 39 7.96 1.71 -3.01
N LEU A 40 9.17 2.28 -3.11
CA LEU A 40 9.75 2.69 -4.40
C LEU A 40 9.95 1.51 -5.36
N ALA A 41 10.13 0.29 -4.86
CA ALA A 41 10.21 -0.91 -5.70
C ALA A 41 8.88 -1.23 -6.41
N PHE A 42 7.79 -0.60 -5.97
CA PHE A 42 6.44 -0.80 -6.48
C PHE A 42 5.85 0.48 -7.08
N SER A 43 6.50 1.65 -6.99
CA SER A 43 5.85 2.94 -7.33
C SER A 43 5.74 3.23 -8.83
N SER A 44 6.57 2.59 -9.65
CA SER A 44 6.60 2.70 -11.12
C SER A 44 6.71 1.30 -11.72
N TYR A 45 5.61 0.57 -11.77
CA TYR A 45 5.61 -0.86 -12.12
C TYR A 45 4.34 -1.25 -12.89
N GLY A 46 4.50 -1.97 -13.99
CA GLY A 46 3.39 -2.48 -14.79
C GLY A 46 2.46 -1.37 -15.31
N CYS A 47 1.18 -1.68 -15.43
CA CYS A 47 0.17 -0.77 -15.98
C CYS A 47 -0.46 0.14 -14.90
N TYR A 48 -0.51 -0.30 -13.64
CA TYR A 48 -1.32 0.29 -12.58
C TYR A 48 -0.51 0.84 -11.41
N CYS A 49 0.75 0.46 -11.22
CA CYS A 49 1.55 1.08 -10.18
C CYS A 49 2.18 2.40 -10.69
N GLY A 50 1.53 3.53 -10.37
CA GLY A 50 1.94 4.87 -10.79
C GLY A 50 0.81 5.68 -11.45
N PHE A 51 1.18 6.53 -12.43
CA PHE A 51 0.27 7.45 -13.13
C PHE A 51 -0.62 6.74 -14.18
N GLY A 52 -0.31 5.49 -14.55
CA GLY A 52 -1.08 4.69 -15.50
C GLY A 52 -2.47 4.24 -14.98
N GLY A 53 -3.01 3.20 -15.61
CA GLY A 53 -4.28 2.61 -15.18
C GLY A 53 -5.18 2.08 -16.30
N ARG A 54 -4.60 1.63 -17.41
CA ARG A 54 -5.33 1.07 -18.55
C ARG A 54 -4.77 -0.30 -18.90
N GLY A 55 -5.59 -1.11 -19.57
CA GLY A 55 -5.22 -2.43 -20.03
C GLY A 55 -5.32 -3.51 -18.96
N THR A 56 -4.74 -4.68 -19.22
CA THR A 56 -4.74 -5.79 -18.27
C THR A 56 -3.48 -5.71 -17.39
N PRO A 57 -3.58 -5.83 -16.04
CA PRO A 57 -2.41 -5.85 -15.17
C PRO A 57 -1.42 -6.95 -15.56
N LYS A 58 -0.12 -6.62 -15.56
CA LYS A 58 0.97 -7.47 -16.07
C LYS A 58 1.22 -8.72 -15.23
N ASP A 59 1.10 -8.61 -13.91
CA ASP A 59 1.34 -9.70 -12.97
C ASP A 59 0.63 -9.43 -11.63
N ALA A 60 0.85 -10.30 -10.64
CA ALA A 60 0.20 -10.19 -9.34
C ALA A 60 0.54 -8.88 -8.60
N THR A 61 1.74 -8.32 -8.77
CA THR A 61 2.12 -7.03 -8.16
C THR A 61 1.33 -5.89 -8.79
N ASP A 62 1.20 -5.90 -10.12
CA ASP A 62 0.40 -4.92 -10.85
C ASP A 62 -1.09 -5.00 -10.50
N TRP A 63 -1.60 -6.23 -10.25
CA TRP A 63 -2.95 -6.44 -9.71
C TRP A 63 -3.15 -5.82 -8.32
N CYS A 64 -2.12 -5.77 -7.47
CA CYS A 64 -2.20 -5.09 -6.17
C CYS A 64 -2.44 -3.59 -6.36
N CYS A 65 -1.74 -2.97 -7.31
CA CYS A 65 -1.92 -1.56 -7.63
C CYS A 65 -3.27 -1.25 -8.28
N PHE A 66 -3.76 -2.14 -9.15
CA PHE A 66 -5.13 -2.07 -9.68
C PHE A 66 -6.15 -2.05 -8.52
N ARG A 67 -6.04 -2.99 -7.58
CA ARG A 67 -6.94 -3.08 -6.42
C ARG A 67 -6.84 -1.86 -5.52
N LEU A 68 -5.64 -1.31 -5.30
CA LEU A 68 -5.46 -0.08 -4.51
C LEU A 68 -6.16 1.12 -5.17
N LYS A 69 -5.96 1.33 -6.48
CA LYS A 69 -6.67 2.38 -7.23
C LYS A 69 -8.18 2.20 -7.17
N CYS A 70 -8.67 0.95 -7.21
CA CYS A 70 -10.09 0.65 -7.05
C CYS A 70 -10.62 0.87 -5.63
N CYS A 71 -9.80 0.66 -4.62
CA CYS A 71 -10.13 1.01 -3.25
C CYS A 71 -10.37 2.53 -3.12
N TYR A 72 -9.50 3.35 -3.71
CA TYR A 72 -9.69 4.80 -3.76
C TYR A 72 -10.92 5.23 -4.58
N ALA A 73 -11.19 4.57 -5.71
CA ALA A 73 -12.39 4.83 -6.49
C ALA A 73 -13.68 4.60 -5.67
N ARG A 74 -13.72 3.51 -4.88
CA ARG A 74 -14.85 3.22 -3.97
C ARG A 74 -14.94 4.23 -2.82
N MET A 75 -13.80 4.65 -2.27
CA MET A 75 -13.79 5.73 -1.26
C MET A 75 -14.38 7.03 -1.82
N ALA A 76 -14.06 7.39 -3.06
CA ALA A 76 -14.61 8.58 -3.69
C ALA A 76 -16.15 8.52 -3.83
N GLN A 77 -16.74 7.33 -4.04
CA GLN A 77 -18.20 7.14 -4.03
C GLN A 77 -18.81 7.40 -2.64
N LEU A 78 -18.05 7.16 -1.57
CA LEU A 78 -18.40 7.50 -0.19
C LEU A 78 -18.11 8.98 0.16
N LYS A 79 -17.79 9.81 -0.84
CA LYS A 79 -17.34 11.21 -0.68
C LYS A 79 -16.08 11.34 0.18
N CYS A 80 -15.28 10.29 0.26
CA CYS A 80 -13.99 10.29 0.95
C CYS A 80 -12.84 10.58 -0.03
N LYS A 81 -11.92 11.45 0.39
CA LYS A 81 -10.57 11.56 -0.17
C LYS A 81 -9.59 10.77 0.70
N THR A 82 -8.39 10.51 0.19
CA THR A 82 -7.31 10.00 1.04
C THR A 82 -7.08 10.97 2.19
N ALA A 83 -6.96 10.41 3.39
CA ALA A 83 -6.85 11.19 4.61
C ALA A 83 -5.83 10.57 5.54
N ASN A 84 -5.31 11.38 6.46
CA ASN A 84 -4.34 10.91 7.45
C ASN A 84 -4.98 9.87 8.39
N TYR A 85 -4.18 8.89 8.78
CA TYR A 85 -4.54 7.78 9.65
C TYR A 85 -3.31 7.33 10.44
N ASP A 86 -3.48 6.58 11.52
CA ASP A 86 -2.37 5.95 12.24
C ASP A 86 -2.44 4.43 12.06
N PHE A 87 -1.32 3.75 12.29
CA PHE A 87 -1.29 2.29 12.30
C PHE A 87 -0.21 1.78 13.24
N THR A 88 -0.39 0.55 13.70
CA THR A 88 0.66 -0.23 14.36
C THR A 88 0.94 -1.48 13.53
N CYS A 89 2.16 -2.00 13.60
CA CYS A 89 2.54 -3.20 12.89
C CYS A 89 3.41 -4.10 13.78
N ASN A 90 2.86 -5.25 14.16
CA ASN A 90 3.54 -6.25 15.00
C ASN A 90 3.64 -7.55 14.21
N ASN A 91 4.86 -8.08 14.02
CA ASN A 91 5.09 -9.32 13.26
C ASN A 91 4.36 -9.32 11.89
N LYS A 92 4.48 -8.23 11.13
CA LYS A 92 3.81 -8.01 9.83
C LYS A 92 2.27 -7.98 9.91
N ASN A 93 1.68 -7.97 11.10
CA ASN A 93 0.24 -7.76 11.30
C ASN A 93 -0.04 -6.28 11.55
N VAL A 94 -0.89 -5.67 10.73
CA VAL A 94 -1.17 -4.23 10.69
C VAL A 94 -2.53 -3.97 11.32
N ILE A 95 -2.58 -3.04 12.26
CA ILE A 95 -3.81 -2.57 12.88
C ILE A 95 -3.99 -1.10 12.51
N CYS A 96 -5.14 -0.79 11.90
CA CYS A 96 -5.50 0.57 11.48
C CYS A 96 -6.19 1.34 12.60
N SER A 97 -5.91 2.65 12.66
CA SER A 97 -6.57 3.57 13.58
C SER A 97 -6.77 4.93 12.91
N SER A 98 -7.94 5.55 13.08
CA SER A 98 -8.18 6.91 12.60
C SER A 98 -9.35 7.56 13.35
N LYS A 99 -9.33 8.90 13.39
CA LYS A 99 -10.42 9.71 13.98
C LYS A 99 -11.62 9.89 13.06
N ASN A 100 -11.49 9.61 11.77
CA ASN A 100 -12.57 9.78 10.79
C ASN A 100 -12.66 8.59 9.83
N LEU A 101 -13.83 8.43 9.22
CA LEU A 101 -14.12 7.35 8.28
C LEU A 101 -13.13 7.31 7.12
N CYS A 102 -12.80 8.46 6.52
CA CYS A 102 -11.94 8.50 5.34
C CYS A 102 -10.51 8.08 5.65
N GLY A 103 -9.97 8.44 6.82
CA GLY A 103 -8.67 7.98 7.27
C GLY A 103 -8.66 6.49 7.57
N MET A 104 -9.73 5.97 8.20
CA MET A 104 -9.87 4.54 8.43
C MET A 104 -9.88 3.75 7.11
N GLN A 105 -10.68 4.20 6.14
CA GLN A 105 -10.74 3.60 4.80
C GLN A 105 -9.40 3.72 4.06
N THR A 106 -8.72 4.86 4.16
CA THR A 106 -7.37 5.03 3.58
C THR A 106 -6.40 3.99 4.14
N CYS A 107 -6.42 3.79 5.47
CA CYS A 107 -5.57 2.80 6.12
C CYS A 107 -5.87 1.38 5.66
N GLU A 108 -7.15 0.98 5.59
CA GLU A 108 -7.54 -0.37 5.17
C GLU A 108 -7.18 -0.64 3.70
N CYS A 109 -7.31 0.37 2.82
CA CYS A 109 -6.81 0.28 1.45
C CYS A 109 -5.30 0.02 1.40
N HIS A 110 -4.51 0.80 2.16
CA HIS A 110 -3.06 0.65 2.24
C HIS A 110 -2.63 -0.69 2.85
N LYS A 111 -3.29 -1.14 3.92
CA LYS A 111 -3.05 -2.43 4.57
C LYS A 111 -3.27 -3.59 3.60
N THR A 112 -4.38 -3.56 2.88
CA THR A 112 -4.70 -4.56 1.86
C THR A 112 -3.65 -4.58 0.74
N ALA A 113 -3.21 -3.41 0.27
CA ALA A 113 -2.15 -3.31 -0.73
C ALA A 113 -0.80 -3.85 -0.22
N ALA A 114 -0.42 -3.51 1.02
CA ALA A 114 0.83 -4.00 1.63
C ALA A 114 0.85 -5.53 1.74
N TYR A 115 -0.25 -6.16 2.15
CA TYR A 115 -0.37 -7.63 2.16
C TYR A 115 -0.32 -8.22 0.76
N CYS A 116 -1.01 -7.59 -0.19
CA CYS A 116 -0.95 -8.04 -1.57
C CYS A 116 0.49 -8.02 -2.12
N PHE A 117 1.27 -6.96 -1.86
CA PHE A 117 2.68 -6.88 -2.28
C PHE A 117 3.58 -7.93 -1.61
N ARG A 118 3.30 -8.27 -0.35
CA ARG A 118 4.00 -9.36 0.35
C ARG A 118 3.73 -10.68 -0.36
N ASP A 119 2.48 -10.93 -0.70
CA ASP A 119 2.03 -12.20 -1.27
C ASP A 119 2.40 -12.32 -2.77
N SER A 120 2.57 -11.19 -3.47
CA SER A 120 3.00 -11.14 -4.88
C SER A 120 4.52 -11.25 -5.10
N LYS A 121 5.30 -11.35 -4.01
CA LYS A 121 6.78 -11.28 -4.05
C LYS A 121 7.41 -12.32 -4.98
N THR A 122 6.84 -13.52 -5.07
CA THR A 122 7.37 -14.63 -5.89
C THR A 122 7.22 -14.40 -7.40
N SER A 123 6.20 -13.66 -7.82
CA SER A 123 5.94 -13.34 -9.23
C SER A 123 6.42 -11.94 -9.65
N TYR A 124 7.15 -11.24 -8.77
CA TYR A 124 7.69 -9.92 -9.06
C TYR A 124 8.75 -10.00 -10.16
N ASN A 125 8.62 -9.19 -11.20
CA ASN A 125 9.49 -9.18 -12.37
C ASN A 125 10.04 -7.78 -12.64
N ASN A 126 11.36 -7.61 -12.49
CA ASN A 126 12.04 -6.33 -12.72
C ASN A 126 11.84 -5.78 -14.15
N LEU A 127 11.54 -6.63 -15.14
CA LEU A 127 11.28 -6.21 -16.52
C LEU A 127 10.01 -5.34 -16.65
N ASN A 128 9.12 -5.38 -15.66
CA ASN A 128 7.92 -4.55 -15.60
C ASN A 128 8.16 -3.20 -14.93
N MET A 129 9.39 -2.90 -14.49
CA MET A 129 9.76 -1.61 -13.88
C MET A 129 9.78 -0.51 -14.93
N LEU A 130 9.19 0.64 -14.60
CA LEU A 130 9.14 1.81 -15.46
C LEU A 130 10.01 2.93 -14.89
N PRO A 131 10.42 3.93 -15.71
CA PRO A 131 11.04 5.15 -15.22
C PRO A 131 10.20 5.80 -14.10
N PRO A 132 10.80 6.58 -13.18
CA PRO A 132 10.06 7.27 -12.12
C PRO A 132 8.90 8.09 -12.71
N GLN A 133 7.67 7.81 -12.28
CA GLN A 133 6.48 8.54 -12.69
C GLN A 133 5.86 9.25 -11.49
N PRO A 134 5.08 10.33 -11.70
CA PRO A 134 4.29 10.94 -10.64
C PRO A 134 3.38 9.89 -9.98
N LEU A 135 3.24 9.99 -8.65
CA LEU A 135 2.56 8.98 -7.86
C LEU A 135 1.03 9.18 -7.85
N VAL A 136 0.32 8.11 -8.22
CA VAL A 136 -1.14 7.86 -8.14
C VAL A 136 -2.08 8.90 -8.76
N ILE A 137 -2.83 8.44 -9.77
CA ILE A 137 -4.17 8.95 -10.13
C ILE A 137 -5.22 7.91 -9.72
N ALA A 138 -6.38 8.35 -9.26
CA ALA A 138 -7.53 7.48 -9.05
C ALA A 138 -8.06 6.91 -10.39
N LEU A 139 -8.45 5.63 -10.39
CA LEU A 139 -9.29 5.08 -11.46
C LEU A 139 -10.73 5.53 -11.25
N ASN A 140 -11.52 5.52 -12.32
CA ASN A 140 -12.97 5.60 -12.17
C ASN A 140 -13.54 4.24 -11.76
N SER A 141 -14.74 4.22 -11.19
CA SER A 141 -15.38 2.99 -10.71
C SER A 141 -15.72 1.99 -11.83
N LEU A 142 -15.86 2.47 -13.08
CA LEU A 142 -16.16 1.63 -14.24
C LEU A 142 -14.97 0.71 -14.57
N GLN A 143 -13.74 1.23 -14.48
CA GLN A 143 -12.50 0.49 -14.72
C GLN A 143 -12.23 -0.61 -13.68
N CYS A 144 -12.87 -0.55 -12.51
CA CYS A 144 -12.73 -1.55 -11.45
C CYS A 144 -13.53 -2.84 -11.69
N SER A 145 -14.39 -2.85 -12.70
CA SER A 145 -15.24 -3.99 -13.06
C SER A 145 -14.76 -4.70 -14.33
N THR A 146 -13.80 -4.13 -15.06
CA THR A 146 -13.34 -4.63 -16.37
C THR A 146 -11.96 -5.28 -16.23
N THR A 147 -11.88 -6.60 -16.36
CA THR A 147 -10.61 -7.36 -16.33
C THR A 147 -10.01 -7.61 -17.71
N LYS A 148 -10.68 -7.20 -18.79
CA LYS A 148 -10.22 -7.43 -20.17
C LYS A 148 -10.19 -6.12 -20.95
N SER A 149 -8.99 -5.58 -21.10
CA SER A 149 -8.64 -4.55 -22.07
C SER A 149 -7.28 -4.93 -22.67
N PRO A 150 -6.97 -4.52 -23.91
CA PRO A 150 -5.67 -4.78 -24.52
C PRO A 150 -4.53 -4.36 -23.60
N SER A 151 -3.40 -5.04 -23.68
CA SER A 151 -2.24 -4.78 -22.81
C SER A 151 -1.86 -3.29 -22.85
N CYS A 152 -1.50 -2.74 -21.69
CA CYS A 152 -0.57 -1.62 -21.71
C CYS A 152 0.79 -2.10 -22.26
#